data_AF-A0A534BJI0-F1
#
_entry.id   AF-A0A534BJI0-F1
#
_cell.length_a   1.000
_cell.length_b   1.000
_cell.length_c   1.000
_cell.angle_alpha   90.00
_cell.angle_beta   90.00
_cell.angle_gamma   90.00
#
_symmetry.space_group_name_H-M   'P 1'
#
loop_
_entity.id
_entity.type
_entity.pdbx_description
1 polymer ?
#
loop_
_entity_poly.entity_id
_entity_poly.type
_entity_poly.pdbx_seq_one_letter_code
_entity_poly.pdbx_strand_id
1 'polypeptide(L)'
;REFLLPDRATVTMERHFLKSYVELLIKTCHRRGAHAIGGMAAQIPIRDDPAANEAAMARVRADKLREARAGHDGTWIAHPGLAGIAREAFDAVLTGPNQLPVLRAEVNVTAKDLLSVPEGEITEAGLRNCIRVGVQYLEAWLRGNGCVPLYHLMEDAATAEICRAQLWQCLHHGARTSDGQPVTVERFDRLLAAELDRIHHEVGAARLTNGVFPTAARLIEQMTKSESFDEFLTLPAYELLS
;
A
#
# COMPACT_ATOMS: atom_id res chain seq x y z
N ARG A 1 -16.93 -8.40 11.36
CA ARG A 1 -17.66 -7.61 10.33
C ARG A 1 -17.58 -6.11 10.57
N GLU A 2 -17.55 -5.64 11.82
CA GLU A 2 -17.48 -4.20 12.16
C GLU A 2 -16.24 -3.48 11.60
N PHE A 3 -15.12 -4.20 11.37
CA PHE A 3 -13.85 -3.65 10.90
C PHE A 3 -13.41 -4.11 9.51
N LEU A 4 -14.34 -4.51 8.64
CA LEU A 4 -14.02 -4.92 7.27
C LEU A 4 -13.65 -3.70 6.43
N LEU A 5 -12.44 -3.68 5.86
CA LEU A 5 -11.95 -2.58 5.05
C LEU A 5 -12.28 -2.77 3.55
N PRO A 6 -12.57 -1.70 2.81
CA PRO A 6 -12.74 -1.76 1.36
C PRO A 6 -11.38 -1.95 0.65
N ASP A 7 -11.38 -2.05 -0.67
CA ASP A 7 -10.18 -2.16 -1.49
C ASP A 7 -9.09 -1.18 -1.02
N ARG A 8 -7.87 -1.69 -0.76
CA ARG A 8 -6.77 -0.90 -0.18
C ARG A 8 -6.45 0.36 -0.98
N ALA A 9 -6.62 0.32 -2.30
CA ALA A 9 -6.37 1.45 -3.19
C ALA A 9 -7.32 2.64 -2.93
N THR A 10 -8.47 2.40 -2.31
CA THR A 10 -9.47 3.41 -1.95
C THR A 10 -9.31 3.92 -0.51
N VAL A 11 -8.47 3.26 0.29
CA VAL A 11 -8.14 3.63 1.67
C VAL A 11 -6.98 4.64 1.66
N THR A 12 -7.26 5.83 1.11
CA THR A 12 -6.27 6.90 0.96
C THR A 12 -6.07 7.69 2.26
N MET A 13 -4.99 8.48 2.35
CA MET A 13 -4.70 9.33 3.52
C MET A 13 -5.75 10.42 3.78
N GLU A 14 -6.70 10.64 2.86
CA GLU A 14 -7.81 11.58 3.02
C GLU A 14 -9.00 10.98 3.77
N ARG A 15 -9.04 9.64 3.93
CA ARG A 15 -10.08 8.96 4.72
C ARG A 15 -10.02 9.40 6.17
N HIS A 16 -11.18 9.53 6.81
CA HIS A 16 -11.34 10.12 8.14
C HIS A 16 -10.32 9.63 9.17
N PHE A 17 -10.17 8.31 9.32
CA PHE A 17 -9.27 7.75 10.33
C PHE A 17 -7.79 8.02 10.04
N LEU A 18 -7.36 7.98 8.78
CA LEU A 18 -5.98 8.28 8.39
C LEU A 18 -5.67 9.78 8.45
N LYS A 19 -6.64 10.62 8.07
CA LYS A 19 -6.54 12.07 8.26
C LYS A 19 -6.41 12.40 9.75
N SER A 20 -7.24 11.80 10.59
CA SER A 20 -7.20 11.96 12.04
C SER A 20 -5.87 11.48 12.63
N TYR A 21 -5.33 10.37 12.13
CA TYR A 21 -3.99 9.88 12.46
C TYR A 21 -2.92 10.94 12.13
N VAL A 22 -2.93 11.50 10.92
CA VAL A 22 -1.96 12.53 10.50
C VAL A 22 -2.04 13.77 11.39
N GLU A 23 -3.25 14.28 11.64
CA GLU A 23 -3.45 15.48 12.46
C GLU A 23 -2.97 15.27 13.90
N LEU A 24 -3.27 14.10 14.49
CA LEU A 24 -2.82 13.76 15.83
C LEU A 24 -1.30 13.58 15.90
N LEU A 25 -0.70 12.95 14.89
CA LEU A 25 0.75 12.76 14.79
C LEU A 25 1.47 14.11 14.78
N ILE A 26 1.08 15.02 13.87
CA ILE A 26 1.69 16.36 13.75
C ILE A 26 1.57 17.14 15.06
N LYS A 27 0.34 17.23 15.61
CA LYS A 27 0.11 17.91 16.90
C LYS A 27 1.00 17.35 18.01
N THR A 28 1.14 16.03 18.08
CA THR A 28 1.89 15.35 19.14
C THR A 28 3.39 15.59 19.01
N CYS A 29 3.94 15.50 17.80
CA CYS A 29 5.34 15.76 17.50
C CYS A 29 5.72 17.21 17.79
N HIS A 30 4.98 18.18 17.22
CA HIS A 30 5.33 19.60 17.31
C HIS A 30 5.19 20.15 18.74
N ARG A 31 4.19 19.69 19.51
CA ARG A 31 4.09 20.01 20.94
C ARG A 31 5.34 19.60 21.74
N ARG A 32 6.11 18.63 21.25
CA ARG A 32 7.33 18.11 21.88
C ARG A 32 8.61 18.58 21.19
N GLY A 33 8.52 19.47 20.20
CA GLY A 33 9.66 19.92 19.41
C GLY A 33 10.30 18.82 18.54
N ALA A 34 9.54 17.77 18.21
CA ALA A 34 9.98 16.68 17.34
C ALA A 34 9.38 16.83 15.94
N HIS A 35 10.09 16.36 14.92
CA HIS A 35 9.59 16.38 13.54
C HIS A 35 8.46 15.37 13.31
N ALA A 36 7.49 15.75 12.49
CA ALA A 36 6.42 14.94 11.94
C ALA A 36 6.66 14.69 10.44
N ILE A 37 7.01 13.46 10.05
CA ILE A 37 7.33 13.11 8.67
C ILE A 37 6.10 12.54 7.94
N GLY A 38 5.88 13.01 6.72
CA GLY A 38 4.82 12.55 5.80
C GLY A 38 5.11 11.18 5.19
N GLY A 39 4.20 10.69 4.36
CA GLY A 39 4.23 9.33 3.82
C GLY A 39 5.16 9.14 2.63
N MET A 40 5.20 7.90 2.15
CA MET A 40 5.93 7.47 0.95
C MET A 40 5.17 7.87 -0.33
N ALA A 41 5.88 8.40 -1.34
CA ALA A 41 5.45 8.31 -2.74
C ALA A 41 6.31 7.28 -3.47
N ALA A 42 5.68 6.15 -3.83
CA ALA A 42 6.34 4.99 -4.41
C ALA A 42 6.38 5.01 -5.95
N GLN A 43 5.83 6.05 -6.59
CA GLN A 43 5.68 6.08 -8.05
C GLN A 43 7.02 6.07 -8.78
N ILE A 44 7.11 5.21 -9.80
CA ILE A 44 8.21 5.15 -10.75
C ILE A 44 7.77 5.91 -12.02
N PRO A 45 8.53 6.91 -12.50
CA PRO A 45 8.20 7.62 -13.74
C PRO A 45 7.99 6.68 -14.93
N ILE A 46 6.88 6.86 -15.64
CA ILE A 46 6.44 6.06 -16.79
C ILE A 46 6.99 6.72 -18.06
N ARG A 47 7.86 6.04 -18.80
CA ARG A 47 8.58 6.66 -19.95
C ARG A 47 7.87 6.46 -21.28
N ASP A 48 7.13 5.38 -21.38
CA ASP A 48 6.46 4.87 -22.58
C ASP A 48 5.02 5.35 -22.71
N ASP A 49 4.43 5.92 -21.64
CA ASP A 49 3.11 6.54 -21.65
C ASP A 49 3.15 7.92 -20.97
N PRO A 50 3.37 9.01 -21.74
CA PRO A 50 3.42 10.36 -21.20
C PRO A 50 2.14 10.81 -20.49
N ALA A 51 0.97 10.35 -20.94
CA ALA A 51 -0.31 10.73 -20.36
C ALA A 51 -0.52 10.05 -19.00
N ALA A 52 -0.24 8.75 -18.91
CA ALA A 52 -0.27 8.02 -17.64
C ALA A 52 0.79 8.57 -16.67
N ASN A 53 1.98 8.92 -17.17
CA ASN A 53 3.03 9.53 -16.36
C ASN A 53 2.56 10.85 -15.76
N GLU A 54 2.02 11.78 -16.55
CA GLU A 54 1.58 13.06 -16.04
C GLU A 54 0.45 12.90 -15.01
N ALA A 55 -0.50 12.00 -15.26
CA ALA A 55 -1.55 11.69 -14.29
C ALA A 55 -0.98 11.15 -12.96
N ALA A 56 0.04 10.29 -13.02
CA ALA A 56 0.72 9.77 -11.82
C ALA A 56 1.50 10.87 -11.09
N MET A 57 2.28 11.69 -11.81
CA MET A 57 3.05 12.78 -11.22
C MET A 57 2.16 13.87 -10.62
N ALA A 58 1.01 14.17 -11.25
CA ALA A 58 0.02 15.09 -10.71
C ALA A 58 -0.55 14.61 -9.37
N ARG A 59 -0.82 13.30 -9.23
CA ARG A 59 -1.23 12.72 -7.93
C ARG A 59 -0.14 12.86 -6.89
N VAL A 60 1.13 12.58 -7.23
CA VAL A 60 2.26 12.78 -6.30
C VAL A 60 2.36 14.24 -5.86
N ARG A 61 2.28 15.20 -6.80
CA ARG A 61 2.30 16.64 -6.47
C ARG A 61 1.18 17.01 -5.50
N ALA A 62 -0.05 16.56 -5.77
CA ALA A 62 -1.20 16.84 -4.92
C ALA A 62 -1.03 16.24 -3.51
N ASP A 63 -0.55 14.99 -3.42
CA ASP A 63 -0.31 14.31 -2.16
C ASP A 63 0.78 15.00 -1.32
N LYS A 64 1.90 15.40 -1.95
CA LYS A 64 3.00 16.08 -1.24
C LYS A 64 2.63 17.49 -0.80
N LEU A 65 1.85 18.19 -1.61
CA LEU A 65 1.34 19.51 -1.23
C LEU A 65 0.32 19.41 -0.09
N ARG A 66 -0.52 18.36 -0.07
CA ARG A 66 -1.41 18.09 1.07
C ARG A 66 -0.61 17.84 2.34
N GLU A 67 0.43 17.01 2.29
CA GLU A 67 1.29 16.72 3.45
C GLU A 67 1.97 18.00 3.99
N ALA A 68 2.58 18.78 3.10
CA ALA A 68 3.20 20.06 3.45
C ALA A 68 2.17 21.00 4.11
N ARG A 69 0.99 21.17 3.51
CA ARG A 69 -0.09 22.01 4.07
C ARG A 69 -0.65 21.49 5.40
N ALA A 70 -0.62 20.18 5.64
CA ALA A 70 -1.08 19.60 6.89
C ALA A 70 -0.15 19.94 8.07
N GLY A 71 1.12 20.26 7.80
CA GLY A 71 2.11 20.58 8.83
C GLY A 71 3.26 19.57 8.93
N HIS A 72 3.44 18.65 7.98
CA HIS A 72 4.60 17.76 8.00
C HIS A 72 5.92 18.52 7.78
N ASP A 73 7.00 18.11 8.43
CA ASP A 73 8.32 18.74 8.28
C ASP A 73 9.11 18.22 7.08
N GLY A 74 8.72 17.06 6.56
CA GLY A 74 9.35 16.41 5.41
C GLY A 74 8.48 15.28 4.89
N THR A 75 8.96 14.60 3.85
CA THR A 75 8.24 13.51 3.17
C THR A 75 9.21 12.46 2.62
N TRP A 76 8.70 11.27 2.27
CA TRP A 76 9.45 10.22 1.60
C TRP A 76 9.11 10.06 0.11
N ILE A 77 10.11 9.62 -0.65
CA ILE A 77 10.02 9.22 -2.06
C ILE A 77 10.82 7.93 -2.27
N ALA A 78 10.37 7.05 -3.17
CA ALA A 78 11.09 5.81 -3.49
C ALA A 78 11.98 5.93 -4.73
N HIS A 79 11.80 6.98 -5.54
CA HIS A 79 12.52 7.16 -6.80
C HIS A 79 13.10 8.58 -6.93
N PRO A 80 14.38 8.75 -7.32
CA PRO A 80 15.03 10.08 -7.43
C PRO A 80 14.30 11.06 -8.34
N GLY A 81 13.62 10.56 -9.38
CA GLY A 81 12.81 11.37 -10.29
C GLY A 81 11.64 12.12 -9.62
N LEU A 82 11.27 11.77 -8.39
CA LEU A 82 10.23 12.48 -7.63
C LEU A 82 10.80 13.59 -6.74
N ALA A 83 12.13 13.73 -6.63
CA ALA A 83 12.76 14.68 -5.70
C ALA A 83 12.37 16.14 -5.98
N GLY A 84 12.30 16.54 -7.27
CA GLY A 84 11.86 17.88 -7.66
C GLY A 84 10.42 18.15 -7.23
N ILE A 85 9.50 17.24 -7.55
CA ILE A 85 8.08 17.32 -7.18
C ILE A 85 7.89 17.45 -5.67
N ALA A 86 8.56 16.58 -4.90
CA ALA A 86 8.46 16.60 -3.44
C ALA A 86 9.02 17.90 -2.86
N ARG A 87 10.16 18.37 -3.38
CA ARG A 87 10.76 19.63 -2.95
C ARG A 87 9.87 20.84 -3.25
N GLU A 88 9.36 20.95 -4.48
CA GLU A 88 8.48 22.05 -4.89
C GLU A 88 7.25 22.16 -3.99
N ALA A 89 6.65 21.02 -3.61
CA ALA A 89 5.49 21.00 -2.71
C ALA A 89 5.79 21.57 -1.31
N PHE A 90 6.98 21.28 -0.76
CA PHE A 90 7.40 21.77 0.55
C PHE A 90 7.94 23.21 0.49
N ASP A 91 8.70 23.57 -0.54
CA ASP A 91 9.19 24.95 -0.78
C ASP A 91 8.00 25.94 -0.92
N ALA A 92 6.83 25.48 -1.38
CA ALA A 92 5.62 26.30 -1.47
C ALA A 92 4.94 26.62 -0.12
N VAL A 93 5.31 25.93 0.97
CA VAL A 93 4.65 26.04 2.29
C VAL A 93 5.66 26.43 3.39
N LEU A 94 6.88 25.94 3.32
CA LEU A 94 7.92 26.16 4.31
C LEU A 94 8.37 27.63 4.33
N THR A 95 8.34 28.23 5.52
CA THR A 95 8.91 29.57 5.79
C THR A 95 10.29 29.51 6.46
N GLY A 96 10.75 28.30 6.78
CA GLY A 96 12.01 28.02 7.46
C GLY A 96 12.43 26.57 7.21
N PRO A 97 13.37 26.01 8.00
CA PRO A 97 13.90 24.66 7.76
C PRO A 97 12.91 23.52 8.07
N ASN A 98 11.81 23.82 8.77
CA ASN A 98 10.76 22.86 9.18
C ASN A 98 9.49 23.62 9.64
N GLN A 99 8.46 22.88 10.04
CA GLN A 99 7.15 23.38 10.49
C GLN A 99 6.91 23.17 12.00
N LEU A 100 7.95 22.97 12.82
CA LEU A 100 7.84 22.81 14.27
C LEU A 100 6.97 23.89 14.98
N PRO A 101 6.97 25.18 14.56
CA PRO A 101 6.07 26.19 15.14
C PRO A 101 4.57 25.97 14.88
N VAL A 102 4.18 25.08 13.95
CA VAL A 102 2.79 24.78 13.60
C VAL A 102 2.20 23.80 14.63
N LEU A 103 1.77 24.31 15.78
CA LEU A 103 1.40 23.47 16.94
C LEU A 103 0.07 22.70 16.80
N ARG A 104 -0.78 23.04 15.83
CA ARG A 104 -2.10 22.42 15.60
C ARG A 104 -2.95 22.33 16.89
N ALA A 105 -3.02 23.42 17.67
CA ALA A 105 -3.69 23.43 18.97
C ALA A 105 -5.20 23.14 18.86
N GLU A 106 -5.81 23.49 17.72
CA GLU A 106 -7.21 23.28 17.37
C GLU A 106 -7.59 21.81 17.13
N VAL A 107 -6.63 20.94 16.82
CA VAL A 107 -6.89 19.53 16.52
C VAL A 107 -7.32 18.78 17.78
N ASN A 108 -8.45 18.09 17.75
CA ASN A 108 -8.93 17.25 18.85
C ASN A 108 -9.40 15.89 18.30
N VAL A 109 -8.50 14.90 18.31
CA VAL A 109 -8.75 13.56 17.76
C VAL A 109 -9.09 12.60 18.89
N THR A 110 -10.16 11.83 18.72
CA THR A 110 -10.60 10.80 19.66
C THR A 110 -10.21 9.39 19.18
N ALA A 111 -10.30 8.39 20.07
CA ALA A 111 -10.12 6.99 19.69
C ALA A 111 -11.15 6.55 18.63
N LYS A 112 -12.37 7.09 18.66
CA LYS A 112 -13.41 6.79 17.67
C LYS A 112 -13.01 7.27 16.27
N ASP A 113 -12.37 8.43 16.18
CA ASP A 113 -11.90 8.96 14.89
C ASP A 113 -10.84 8.04 14.26
N LEU A 114 -9.89 7.58 15.07
CA LEU A 114 -8.81 6.68 14.65
C LEU A 114 -9.28 5.27 14.27
N LEU A 115 -10.44 4.85 14.79
CA LEU A 115 -11.00 3.51 14.56
C LEU A 115 -12.17 3.52 13.58
N SER A 116 -12.50 4.68 12.99
CA SER A 116 -13.62 4.81 12.06
C SER A 116 -13.32 4.11 10.74
N VAL A 117 -14.02 3.02 10.47
CA VAL A 117 -13.86 2.23 9.24
C VAL A 117 -14.36 3.06 8.03
N PRO A 118 -13.55 3.23 6.98
CA PRO A 118 -13.95 4.00 5.81
C PRO A 118 -14.98 3.25 4.96
N GLU A 119 -15.92 3.99 4.37
CA GLU A 119 -16.79 3.47 3.33
C GLU A 119 -16.03 3.20 2.02
N GLY A 120 -16.45 2.17 1.32
CA GLY A 120 -15.95 1.81 -0.01
C GLY A 120 -16.41 0.42 -0.41
N GLU A 121 -15.98 0.00 -1.59
CA GLU A 121 -16.30 -1.32 -2.13
C GLU A 121 -15.09 -2.26 -2.01
N ILE A 122 -15.40 -3.55 -1.87
CA ILE A 122 -14.44 -4.61 -2.16
C ILE A 122 -14.74 -5.05 -3.58
N THR A 123 -13.76 -5.05 -4.47
CA THR A 123 -13.98 -5.40 -5.88
C THR A 123 -13.18 -6.64 -6.26
N GLU A 124 -13.66 -7.40 -7.24
CA GLU A 124 -12.86 -8.51 -7.77
C GLU A 124 -11.53 -8.01 -8.35
N ALA A 125 -11.51 -6.81 -8.95
CA ALA A 125 -10.29 -6.18 -9.45
C ALA A 125 -9.28 -5.89 -8.32
N GLY A 126 -9.76 -5.45 -7.16
CA GLY A 126 -8.95 -5.23 -5.95
C GLY A 126 -8.36 -6.53 -5.41
N LEU A 127 -9.17 -7.60 -5.33
CA LEU A 127 -8.69 -8.92 -4.91
C LEU A 127 -7.63 -9.47 -5.88
N ARG A 128 -7.90 -9.41 -7.19
CA ARG A 128 -6.95 -9.83 -8.24
C ARG A 128 -5.65 -9.02 -8.17
N ASN A 129 -5.73 -7.72 -7.93
CA ASN A 129 -4.55 -6.88 -7.74
C ASN A 129 -3.73 -7.33 -6.52
N CYS A 130 -4.38 -7.59 -5.38
CA CYS A 130 -3.69 -8.07 -4.17
C CYS A 130 -2.97 -9.39 -4.41
N ILE A 131 -3.60 -10.33 -5.13
CA ILE A 131 -2.98 -11.59 -5.53
C ILE A 131 -1.75 -11.32 -6.41
N ARG A 132 -1.90 -10.55 -7.50
CA ARG A 132 -0.78 -10.32 -8.43
C ARG A 132 0.41 -9.65 -7.77
N VAL A 133 0.16 -8.62 -6.96
CA VAL A 133 1.20 -7.85 -6.28
C VAL A 133 1.84 -8.71 -5.19
N GLY A 134 1.05 -9.39 -4.36
CA GLY A 134 1.56 -10.25 -3.29
C GLY A 134 2.45 -11.38 -3.82
N VAL A 135 2.01 -12.08 -4.87
CA VAL A 135 2.79 -13.18 -5.48
C VAL A 135 4.08 -12.67 -6.10
N GLN A 136 4.04 -11.61 -6.91
CA GLN A 136 5.25 -11.11 -7.58
C GLN A 136 6.24 -10.45 -6.61
N TYR A 137 5.74 -9.76 -5.58
CA TYR A 137 6.61 -9.22 -4.53
C TYR A 137 7.33 -10.34 -3.80
N LEU A 138 6.58 -11.36 -3.35
CA LEU A 138 7.13 -12.47 -2.58
C LEU A 138 8.10 -13.32 -3.42
N GLU A 139 7.83 -13.51 -4.72
CA GLU A 139 8.79 -14.16 -5.64
C GLU A 139 10.12 -13.42 -5.70
N ALA A 140 10.10 -12.10 -5.82
CA ALA A 140 11.31 -11.28 -5.84
C ALA A 140 12.01 -11.28 -4.47
N TRP A 141 11.24 -11.22 -3.37
CA TRP A 141 11.78 -11.25 -2.02
C TRP A 141 12.50 -12.55 -1.71
N LEU A 142 11.91 -13.70 -2.10
CA LEU A 142 12.53 -15.03 -1.96
C LEU A 142 13.80 -15.19 -2.81
N ARG A 143 14.02 -14.30 -3.77
CA ARG A 143 15.23 -14.23 -4.59
C ARG A 143 16.23 -13.17 -4.11
N GLY A 144 16.02 -12.64 -2.90
CA GLY A 144 16.89 -11.65 -2.27
C GLY A 144 16.65 -10.20 -2.70
N ASN A 145 15.52 -9.90 -3.38
CA ASN A 145 15.15 -8.53 -3.70
C ASN A 145 13.87 -8.08 -2.98
N GLY A 146 14.02 -7.30 -1.91
CA GLY A 146 12.90 -6.72 -1.16
C GLY A 146 12.35 -5.39 -1.66
N CYS A 147 12.92 -4.82 -2.73
CA CYS A 147 12.52 -3.52 -3.32
C CYS A 147 12.16 -3.74 -4.80
N VAL A 148 10.88 -3.85 -5.10
CA VAL A 148 10.40 -4.51 -6.32
C VAL A 148 9.55 -3.56 -7.16
N PRO A 149 9.96 -3.24 -8.40
CA PRO A 149 9.13 -2.46 -9.30
C PRO A 149 7.96 -3.31 -9.80
N LEU A 150 6.73 -2.98 -9.41
CA LEU A 150 5.50 -3.63 -9.84
C LEU A 150 4.49 -2.57 -10.28
N TYR A 151 3.98 -2.68 -11.51
CA TYR A 151 2.94 -1.78 -12.03
C TYR A 151 3.21 -0.28 -11.82
N HIS A 152 4.47 0.13 -12.10
CA HIS A 152 4.98 1.50 -11.94
C HIS A 152 5.05 2.01 -10.48
N LEU A 153 5.02 1.12 -9.51
CA LEU A 153 5.26 1.40 -8.10
C LEU A 153 6.50 0.65 -7.63
N MET A 154 7.30 1.28 -6.75
CA MET A 154 8.38 0.63 -6.03
C MET A 154 7.81 0.02 -4.75
N GLU A 155 7.56 -1.28 -4.77
CA GLU A 155 6.89 -1.99 -3.69
C GLU A 155 7.90 -2.58 -2.68
N ASP A 156 7.51 -2.57 -1.41
CA ASP A 156 8.20 -3.22 -0.30
C ASP A 156 7.28 -4.25 0.40
N ALA A 157 7.75 -4.80 1.52
CA ALA A 157 7.05 -5.88 2.21
C ALA A 157 5.68 -5.43 2.73
N ALA A 158 5.52 -4.16 3.10
CA ALA A 158 4.25 -3.65 3.62
C ALA A 158 3.15 -3.72 2.55
N THR A 159 3.49 -3.59 1.26
CA THR A 159 2.53 -3.77 0.18
C THR A 159 2.04 -5.23 0.12
N ALA A 160 2.94 -6.21 0.19
CA ALA A 160 2.54 -7.61 0.20
C ALA A 160 1.76 -7.97 1.48
N GLU A 161 2.12 -7.38 2.62
CA GLU A 161 1.39 -7.54 3.89
C GLU A 161 -0.05 -7.08 3.77
N ILE A 162 -0.29 -5.84 3.31
CA ILE A 162 -1.66 -5.34 3.18
C ILE A 162 -2.45 -6.12 2.13
N CYS A 163 -1.80 -6.61 1.06
CA CYS A 163 -2.43 -7.46 0.07
C CYS A 163 -2.92 -8.78 0.68
N ARG A 164 -2.05 -9.52 1.39
CA ARG A 164 -2.46 -10.78 2.03
C ARG A 164 -3.47 -10.55 3.17
N ALA A 165 -3.33 -9.45 3.92
CA ALA A 165 -4.23 -9.10 5.01
C ALA A 165 -5.64 -8.80 4.51
N GLN A 166 -5.74 -8.06 3.41
CA GLN A 166 -7.03 -7.79 2.75
C GLN A 166 -7.67 -9.08 2.23
N LEU A 167 -6.91 -9.95 1.57
CA LEU A 167 -7.41 -11.24 1.09
C LEU A 167 -7.90 -12.13 2.25
N TRP A 168 -7.09 -12.26 3.31
CA TRP A 168 -7.44 -13.01 4.52
C TRP A 168 -8.69 -12.46 5.20
N GLN A 169 -8.76 -11.14 5.40
CA GLN A 169 -9.91 -10.48 6.04
C GLN A 169 -11.20 -10.71 5.23
N CYS A 170 -11.11 -10.60 3.89
CA CYS A 170 -12.25 -10.82 3.00
C CYS A 170 -12.75 -12.26 3.08
N LEU A 171 -11.83 -13.23 3.06
CA LEU A 171 -12.16 -14.65 3.13
C LEU A 171 -12.74 -15.02 4.49
N HIS A 172 -12.07 -14.63 5.57
CA HIS A 172 -12.42 -15.00 6.95
C HIS A 172 -13.75 -14.37 7.43
N HIS A 173 -14.09 -13.18 6.94
CA HIS A 173 -15.36 -12.54 7.28
C HIS A 173 -16.49 -12.77 6.26
N GLY A 174 -16.24 -13.56 5.22
CA GLY A 174 -17.20 -13.82 4.14
C GLY A 174 -17.65 -12.52 3.49
N ALA A 175 -16.70 -11.64 3.16
CA ALA A 175 -16.96 -10.38 2.51
C ALA A 175 -17.68 -10.59 1.17
N ARG A 176 -18.44 -9.58 0.73
CA ARG A 176 -19.05 -9.57 -0.60
C ARG A 176 -18.35 -8.54 -1.45
N THR A 177 -18.03 -8.92 -2.67
CA THR A 177 -17.55 -7.98 -3.69
C THR A 177 -18.70 -7.12 -4.20
N SER A 178 -18.40 -6.06 -4.94
CA SER A 178 -19.38 -5.11 -5.51
C SER A 178 -20.38 -5.75 -6.48
N ASP A 179 -20.07 -6.91 -7.05
CA ASP A 179 -21.01 -7.75 -7.82
C ASP A 179 -21.98 -8.56 -6.94
N GLY A 180 -21.95 -8.36 -5.62
CA GLY A 180 -22.77 -9.05 -4.63
C GLY A 180 -22.31 -10.47 -4.30
N GLN A 181 -21.28 -11.00 -4.96
CA GLN A 181 -20.82 -12.37 -4.77
C GLN A 181 -19.91 -12.49 -3.53
N PRO A 182 -20.01 -13.57 -2.74
CA PRO A 182 -19.14 -13.77 -1.60
C PRO A 182 -17.69 -14.06 -2.03
N VAL A 183 -16.74 -13.73 -1.16
CA VAL A 183 -15.35 -14.18 -1.25
C VAL A 183 -15.25 -15.52 -0.51
N THR A 184 -15.25 -16.61 -1.26
CA THR A 184 -15.08 -17.99 -0.75
C THR A 184 -13.71 -18.55 -1.12
N VAL A 185 -13.34 -19.68 -0.52
CA VAL A 185 -12.07 -20.38 -0.82
C VAL A 185 -12.02 -20.76 -2.30
N GLU A 186 -13.10 -21.31 -2.84
CA GLU A 186 -13.18 -21.74 -4.24
C GLU A 186 -13.06 -20.55 -5.19
N ARG A 187 -13.63 -19.40 -4.82
CA ARG A 187 -13.48 -18.18 -5.60
C ARG A 187 -12.05 -17.68 -5.54
N PHE A 188 -11.44 -17.62 -4.36
CA PHE A 188 -10.05 -17.23 -4.20
C PHE A 188 -9.13 -18.11 -5.05
N ASP A 189 -9.30 -19.42 -5.04
CA ASP A 189 -8.49 -20.37 -5.82
C ASP A 189 -8.59 -20.14 -7.32
N ARG A 190 -9.81 -19.89 -7.81
CA ARG A 190 -10.04 -19.53 -9.21
C ARG A 190 -9.38 -18.21 -9.58
N LEU A 191 -9.45 -17.21 -8.69
CA LEU A 191 -8.77 -15.93 -8.92
C LEU A 191 -7.25 -16.11 -8.91
N LEU A 192 -6.70 -16.85 -7.94
CA LEU A 192 -5.28 -17.16 -7.84
C LEU A 192 -4.77 -17.83 -9.11
N ALA A 193 -5.42 -18.88 -9.59
CA ALA A 193 -5.06 -19.56 -10.83
C ALA A 193 -5.05 -18.60 -12.04
N ALA A 194 -6.12 -17.82 -12.21
CA ALA A 194 -6.22 -16.85 -13.31
C ALA A 194 -5.14 -15.76 -13.24
N GLU A 195 -4.81 -15.28 -12.05
CA GLU A 195 -3.75 -14.29 -11.87
C GLU A 195 -2.35 -14.88 -12.06
N LEU A 196 -2.12 -16.15 -11.72
CA LEU A 196 -0.86 -16.84 -12.03
C LEU A 196 -0.67 -16.99 -13.55
N ASP A 197 -1.71 -17.38 -14.29
CA ASP A 197 -1.66 -17.43 -15.76
C ASP A 197 -1.32 -16.06 -16.35
N ARG A 198 -1.97 -15.01 -15.83
CA ARG A 198 -1.67 -13.63 -16.23
C ARG A 198 -0.22 -13.24 -15.90
N ILE A 199 0.27 -13.55 -14.71
CA ILE A 199 1.67 -13.29 -14.32
C ILE A 199 2.61 -14.02 -15.30
N HIS A 200 2.35 -15.28 -15.62
CA HIS A 200 3.17 -16.06 -16.56
C HIS A 200 3.29 -15.38 -17.92
N HIS A 201 2.20 -14.79 -18.42
CA HIS A 201 2.21 -13.98 -19.64
C HIS A 201 2.97 -12.66 -19.48
N GLU A 202 2.79 -11.95 -18.35
CA GLU A 202 3.44 -10.66 -18.08
C GLU A 202 4.97 -10.79 -17.90
N VAL A 203 5.44 -11.80 -17.18
CA VAL A 203 6.88 -11.95 -16.86
C VAL A 203 7.69 -12.65 -17.96
N GLY A 204 7.03 -13.41 -18.83
CA GLY A 204 7.65 -14.19 -19.90
C GLY A 204 8.34 -15.47 -19.43
N ALA A 205 8.53 -16.40 -20.38
CA ALA A 205 9.00 -17.76 -20.10
C ALA A 205 10.36 -17.81 -19.36
N ALA A 206 11.31 -16.94 -19.72
CA ALA A 206 12.63 -16.94 -19.10
C ALA A 206 12.59 -16.57 -17.61
N ARG A 207 11.77 -15.58 -17.22
CA ARG A 207 11.62 -15.20 -15.82
C ARG A 207 10.82 -16.24 -15.04
N LEU A 208 9.83 -16.86 -15.68
CA LEU A 208 9.06 -17.94 -15.08
C LEU A 208 9.92 -19.16 -14.75
N THR A 209 10.71 -19.65 -15.71
CA THR A 209 11.58 -20.84 -15.53
C THR A 209 12.63 -20.64 -14.43
N ASN A 210 13.17 -19.42 -14.31
CA ASN A 210 14.21 -19.09 -13.33
C ASN A 210 13.65 -18.49 -12.03
N GLY A 211 12.34 -18.37 -11.90
CA GLY A 211 11.66 -17.78 -10.75
C GLY A 211 11.16 -18.83 -9.77
N VAL A 212 10.71 -18.36 -8.60
CA VAL A 212 10.12 -19.21 -7.54
C VAL A 212 8.63 -18.93 -7.36
N PHE A 213 7.94 -18.60 -8.47
CA PHE A 213 6.50 -18.29 -8.48
C PHE A 213 5.62 -19.37 -7.82
N PRO A 214 5.84 -20.69 -8.05
CA PRO A 214 5.04 -21.71 -7.36
C PRO A 214 5.20 -21.68 -5.85
N THR A 215 6.39 -21.37 -5.34
CA THR A 215 6.68 -21.25 -3.90
C THR A 215 6.00 -20.00 -3.33
N ALA A 216 6.16 -18.85 -4.00
CA ALA A 216 5.52 -17.60 -3.58
C ALA A 216 3.98 -17.70 -3.58
N ALA A 217 3.40 -18.30 -4.62
CA ALA A 217 1.95 -18.50 -4.72
C ALA A 217 1.42 -19.40 -3.60
N ARG A 218 2.12 -20.51 -3.32
CA ARG A 218 1.75 -21.42 -2.24
C ARG A 218 1.80 -20.73 -0.88
N LEU A 219 2.80 -19.90 -0.62
CA LEU A 219 2.89 -19.17 0.65
C LEU A 219 1.77 -18.15 0.79
N ILE A 220 1.46 -17.36 -0.26
CA ILE A 220 0.30 -16.44 -0.25
C ILE A 220 -1.01 -17.20 -0.02
N GLU A 221 -1.21 -18.33 -0.70
CA GLU A 221 -2.38 -19.19 -0.55
C GLU A 221 -2.53 -19.69 0.89
N GLN A 222 -1.47 -20.27 1.47
CA GLN A 222 -1.45 -20.80 2.83
C GLN A 222 -1.79 -19.72 3.85
N MET A 223 -1.12 -18.57 3.78
CA MET A 223 -1.35 -17.45 4.70
C MET A 223 -2.75 -16.84 4.55
N THR A 224 -3.30 -16.81 3.34
CA THR A 224 -4.64 -16.28 3.08
C THR A 224 -5.73 -17.20 3.63
N LYS A 225 -5.53 -18.52 3.53
CA LYS A 225 -6.50 -19.55 3.94
C LYS A 225 -6.38 -19.97 5.41
N SER A 226 -5.29 -19.61 6.08
CA SER A 226 -5.04 -19.97 7.47
C SER A 226 -6.14 -19.47 8.41
N GLU A 227 -6.53 -20.29 9.39
CA GLU A 227 -7.49 -19.87 10.43
C GLU A 227 -6.92 -18.77 11.31
N SER A 228 -5.63 -18.85 11.63
CA SER A 228 -4.88 -17.81 12.35
C SER A 228 -4.21 -16.86 11.38
N PHE A 229 -4.19 -15.57 11.74
CA PHE A 229 -3.48 -14.56 10.98
C PHE A 229 -2.01 -14.52 11.42
N ASP A 230 -1.09 -14.89 10.52
CA ASP A 230 0.34 -14.70 10.76
C ASP A 230 0.67 -13.22 10.97
N GLU A 231 1.51 -12.91 11.96
CA GLU A 231 1.83 -11.53 12.30
C GLU A 231 2.58 -10.83 11.14
N PHE A 232 3.57 -11.52 10.56
CA PHE A 232 4.37 -11.02 9.45
C PHE A 232 4.59 -12.11 8.41
N LEU A 233 4.40 -11.77 7.13
CA LEU A 233 4.72 -12.65 5.98
C LEU A 233 6.20 -13.02 5.93
N THR A 234 7.05 -12.14 6.45
CA THR A 234 8.50 -12.33 6.43
C THR A 234 8.94 -13.51 7.29
N LEU A 235 8.20 -13.88 8.35
CA LEU A 235 8.58 -15.01 9.20
C LEU A 235 8.54 -16.35 8.43
N PRO A 236 7.41 -16.81 7.86
CA PRO A 236 7.40 -18.03 7.07
C PRO A 236 8.19 -17.89 5.75
N ALA A 237 8.28 -16.69 5.16
CA ALA A 237 9.08 -16.49 3.97
C ALA A 237 10.59 -16.65 4.24
N TYR A 238 11.06 -16.24 5.42
CA TYR A 238 12.47 -16.32 5.80
C TYR A 238 12.95 -17.77 5.89
N GLU A 239 12.11 -18.69 6.35
CA GLU A 239 12.39 -20.14 6.37
C GLU A 239 12.60 -20.76 4.98
N LEU A 240 12.21 -20.03 3.92
CA LEU A 240 12.36 -20.45 2.53
C LEU A 240 13.57 -19.80 1.85
N LEU A 241 14.29 -18.91 2.54
CA LEU A 241 15.55 -18.37 2.05
C LEU A 241 16.67 -19.38 2.25
N SER A 242 17.50 -19.55 1.21
CA SER A 242 18.72 -20.36 1.23
C SER A 242 19.92 -19.58 1.75
#